data_AF-Q1EQG3-F1
#
_entry.id   AF-Q1EQG3-F1
#
_cell.length_a   1.000
_cell.length_b   1.000
_cell.length_c   1.000
_cell.angle_alpha   90.00
_cell.angle_beta   90.00
_cell.angle_gamma   90.00
#
_symmetry.space_group_name_H-M   'P 1'
#
loop_
_entity.id
_entity.type
_entity.pdbx_description
1 polymer ?
#
loop_
_entity_poly.entity_id
_entity_poly.type
_entity_poly.pdbx_seq_one_letter_code
_entity_poly.pdbx_strand_id
1 'polypeptide(L)'
;MQGRFGGCAQGRFGGEILHSDGWVPVPGHSRTRPLPDTPCSVTKNLMRGTAALAFAALPLLATSQSGYAADHAPEHASAAGPRADFDIRSALHDKCLATNGDNVEVQTCRGTGNQLWFWEGGKLRNRAELHCLDVRNGEIDAPAQAVGDCHGLANQQWKLEGSWLRSGVNRQCLSIQENGDPSEHAGINVRDCANVAWQFWKMPPE
;
A
#
# COMPACT_ATOMS: atom_id res chain seq x y z
N MET A 1 43.71 13.00 7.39
CA MET A 1 44.14 12.00 6.40
C MET A 1 43.16 10.83 6.47
N GLN A 2 42.40 10.65 5.38
CA GLN A 2 41.85 9.41 4.82
C GLN A 2 41.22 8.36 5.75
N GLY A 3 39.92 8.16 5.57
CA GLY A 3 39.18 7.00 6.08
C GLY A 3 39.40 5.74 5.25
N ARG A 4 39.04 4.60 5.86
CA ARG A 4 38.88 3.30 5.21
C ARG A 4 37.92 2.46 6.07
N PHE A 5 36.65 2.44 5.69
CA PHE A 5 35.74 1.38 6.12
C PHE A 5 35.62 0.41 4.94
N GLY A 6 36.27 -0.75 5.09
CA GLY A 6 36.18 -1.85 4.15
C GLY A 6 35.05 -2.81 4.56
N GLY A 7 34.24 -3.16 3.58
CA GLY A 7 33.73 -4.52 3.35
C GLY A 7 32.75 -5.10 4.35
N CYS A 8 31.45 -5.03 4.02
CA CYS A 8 30.50 -6.04 4.48
C CYS A 8 30.84 -7.40 3.85
N ALA A 9 31.10 -8.37 4.71
CA ALA A 9 31.06 -9.78 4.41
C ALA A 9 29.60 -10.21 4.16
N GLN A 10 29.37 -10.98 3.10
CA GLN A 10 28.25 -11.92 3.03
C GLN A 10 28.80 -13.26 2.56
N GLY A 11 28.99 -14.14 3.53
CA GLY A 11 29.11 -15.57 3.28
C GLY A 11 27.72 -16.18 3.15
N ARG A 12 27.55 -17.03 2.13
CA ARG A 12 26.78 -18.27 2.27
C ARG A 12 27.39 -19.28 1.31
N PHE A 13 28.21 -20.16 1.88
CA PHE A 13 28.65 -21.40 1.24
C PHE A 13 27.53 -22.45 1.35
N GLY A 14 27.49 -23.33 0.35
CA GLY A 14 27.12 -24.74 0.56
C GLY A 14 25.67 -25.12 0.26
N GLY A 15 25.39 -25.38 -1.01
CA GLY A 15 24.39 -26.37 -1.40
C GLY A 15 25.10 -27.39 -2.31
N GLU A 16 25.63 -28.47 -1.73
CA GLU A 16 26.19 -29.60 -2.47
C GLU A 16 25.04 -30.54 -2.86
N ILE A 17 24.89 -30.78 -4.17
CA ILE A 17 24.25 -31.98 -4.70
C ILE A 17 25.38 -32.78 -5.35
N LEU A 18 25.73 -33.90 -4.74
CA LEU A 18 26.67 -34.88 -5.26
C LEU A 18 26.09 -35.52 -6.53
N HIS A 19 26.77 -35.35 -7.65
CA HIS A 19 26.74 -36.32 -8.74
C HIS A 19 28.17 -36.59 -9.19
N SER A 20 28.53 -37.87 -9.12
CA SER A 20 29.71 -38.46 -9.73
C SER A 20 29.61 -38.32 -11.24
N ASP A 21 30.50 -37.53 -11.84
CA ASP A 21 31.23 -37.83 -13.07
C ASP A 21 31.96 -36.55 -13.55
N GLY A 22 33.17 -36.72 -14.07
CA GLY A 22 34.21 -35.69 -14.20
C GLY A 22 33.90 -34.45 -15.03
N TRP A 23 34.62 -33.37 -14.73
CA TRP A 23 34.57 -32.09 -15.42
C TRP A 23 35.20 -32.17 -16.83
N VAL A 24 34.42 -31.82 -17.85
CA VAL A 24 34.90 -31.50 -19.21
C VAL A 24 34.79 -29.98 -19.40
N PRO A 25 35.85 -29.27 -19.82
CA PRO A 25 35.77 -27.82 -20.05
C PRO A 25 35.03 -27.51 -21.36
N VAL A 26 34.05 -26.60 -21.28
CA VAL A 26 33.35 -26.01 -22.43
C VAL A 26 34.07 -24.71 -22.82
N PRO A 27 34.55 -24.54 -24.07
CA PRO A 27 35.17 -23.30 -24.50
C PRO A 27 34.16 -22.33 -25.11
N GLY A 28 34.25 -21.07 -24.66
CA GLY A 28 33.57 -19.93 -25.26
C GLY A 28 32.25 -19.63 -24.58
N HIS A 29 32.15 -18.46 -23.95
CA HIS A 29 31.08 -17.46 -24.13
C HIS A 29 31.63 -16.11 -23.66
N SER A 30 31.37 -15.11 -24.48
CA SER A 30 31.98 -13.79 -24.54
C SER A 30 31.55 -12.92 -23.36
N ARG A 31 32.51 -12.23 -22.71
CA ARG A 31 32.23 -11.22 -21.68
C ARG A 31 31.51 -10.03 -22.31
N THR A 32 30.23 -9.82 -21.99
CA THR A 32 29.54 -8.55 -22.22
C THR A 32 29.95 -7.55 -21.14
N ARG A 33 30.46 -6.39 -21.55
CA ARG A 33 30.85 -5.28 -20.67
C ARG A 33 29.61 -4.64 -20.02
N PRO A 34 29.69 -4.13 -18.78
CA PRO A 34 28.66 -3.24 -18.23
C PRO A 34 28.70 -1.87 -18.92
N LEU A 35 27.52 -1.30 -19.16
CA LEU A 35 27.32 0.10 -19.56
C LEU A 35 27.74 1.05 -18.41
N PRO A 36 28.25 2.26 -18.71
CA PRO A 36 28.55 3.25 -17.67
C PRO A 36 27.29 3.94 -17.13
N ASP A 37 27.23 4.07 -15.81
CA ASP A 37 26.23 4.84 -15.08
C ASP A 37 26.29 6.33 -15.47
N THR A 38 25.16 6.88 -15.89
CA THR A 38 25.00 8.31 -16.15
C THR A 38 24.42 8.99 -14.89
N PRO A 39 25.09 9.95 -14.25
CA PRO A 39 24.48 10.69 -13.14
C PRO A 39 23.54 11.79 -13.65
N CYS A 40 22.31 11.80 -13.13
CA CYS A 40 21.37 12.93 -13.29
C CYS A 40 21.92 14.17 -12.59
N SER A 41 22.22 15.22 -13.35
CA SER A 41 22.61 16.53 -12.83
C SER A 41 21.37 17.31 -12.41
N VAL A 42 21.26 17.67 -11.13
CA VAL A 42 20.21 18.57 -10.61
C VAL A 42 20.74 19.99 -10.64
N THR A 43 20.32 20.78 -11.62
CA THR A 43 20.64 22.21 -11.70
C THR A 43 19.70 22.99 -10.76
N LYS A 44 20.24 23.49 -9.65
CA LYS A 44 19.56 24.46 -8.78
C LYS A 44 19.68 25.85 -9.42
N ASN A 45 18.60 26.37 -9.99
CA ASN A 45 18.55 27.77 -10.41
C ASN A 45 18.19 28.66 -9.21
N LEU A 46 19.15 29.47 -8.79
CA LEU A 46 18.99 30.57 -7.85
C LEU A 46 18.69 31.84 -8.66
N MET A 47 17.52 32.45 -8.50
CA MET A 47 17.27 33.81 -8.95
C MET A 47 16.81 34.65 -7.76
N ARG A 48 17.64 35.65 -7.42
CA ARG A 48 17.28 36.78 -6.57
C ARG A 48 16.78 37.92 -7.47
N GLY A 49 15.69 38.56 -7.08
CA GLY A 49 15.25 39.82 -7.68
C GLY A 49 14.34 40.58 -6.74
N THR A 50 14.88 41.60 -6.06
CA THR A 50 14.13 42.56 -5.24
C THR A 50 13.60 43.70 -6.09
N ALA A 51 12.35 44.12 -5.88
CA ALA A 51 11.93 45.50 -6.15
C ALA A 51 10.80 45.90 -5.20
N ALA A 52 11.07 46.92 -4.37
CA ALA A 52 10.12 47.56 -3.49
C ALA A 52 9.34 48.63 -4.26
N LEU A 53 8.02 48.73 -4.03
CA LEU A 53 7.23 49.92 -4.31
C LEU A 53 6.23 50.13 -3.17
N ALA A 54 6.42 51.24 -2.45
CA ALA A 54 5.50 51.77 -1.47
C ALA A 54 4.39 52.55 -2.18
N PHE A 55 3.13 52.37 -1.77
CA PHE A 55 2.05 53.30 -2.07
C PHE A 55 1.10 53.45 -0.87
N ALA A 56 0.60 54.67 -0.74
CA ALA A 56 0.09 55.32 0.44
C ALA A 56 -1.29 54.83 0.92
N ALA A 57 -1.53 54.98 2.21
CA ALA A 57 -2.85 54.90 2.84
C ALA A 57 -3.67 56.16 2.55
N LEU A 58 -5.01 56.02 2.41
CA LEU A 58 -6.06 57.03 2.61
C LEU A 58 -7.45 56.31 2.71
N PRO A 59 -8.51 56.97 3.24
CA PRO A 59 -9.43 56.38 4.24
C PRO A 59 -10.81 55.93 3.74
N LEU A 60 -11.51 55.30 4.69
CA LEU A 60 -12.88 54.75 4.77
C LEU A 60 -13.99 55.44 3.95
N LEU A 61 -14.80 54.62 3.27
CA LEU A 61 -16.24 54.83 3.11
C LEU A 61 -16.97 53.50 3.39
N ALA A 62 -17.74 53.49 4.47
CA ALA A 62 -18.70 52.43 4.75
C ALA A 62 -19.93 52.64 3.85
N THR A 63 -20.25 51.64 3.04
CA THR A 63 -21.57 51.53 2.39
C THR A 63 -22.18 50.19 2.76
N SER A 64 -23.22 50.25 3.58
CA SER A 64 -24.15 49.17 3.86
C SER A 64 -24.88 48.78 2.58
N GLN A 65 -24.83 47.50 2.20
CA GLN A 65 -25.84 46.92 1.31
C GLN A 65 -26.47 45.70 1.98
N SER A 66 -27.77 45.87 2.21
CA SER A 66 -28.74 44.91 2.68
C SER A 66 -29.31 44.16 1.49
N GLY A 67 -29.38 42.83 1.59
CA GLY A 67 -30.25 41.94 0.82
C GLY A 67 -29.89 41.73 -0.65
N TYR A 68 -29.72 40.47 -1.09
CA TYR A 68 -30.76 39.71 -1.81
C TYR A 68 -30.28 38.26 -2.08
N ALA A 69 -31.26 37.36 -2.02
CA ALA A 69 -31.29 36.00 -2.57
C ALA A 69 -30.37 34.94 -1.94
N ALA A 70 -30.96 34.14 -1.05
CA ALA A 70 -30.64 32.73 -0.93
C ALA A 70 -31.03 32.04 -2.24
N ASP A 71 -30.06 31.40 -2.91
CA ASP A 71 -30.34 30.43 -3.97
C ASP A 71 -29.25 29.35 -4.00
N HIS A 72 -29.69 28.15 -3.62
CA HIS A 72 -29.23 26.78 -3.90
C HIS A 72 -27.74 26.45 -4.25
N ALA A 73 -27.18 25.66 -3.32
CA ALA A 73 -26.41 24.41 -3.50
C ALA A 73 -24.86 24.44 -3.61
N PRO A 74 -24.14 23.36 -3.20
CA PRO A 74 -24.61 22.12 -2.57
C PRO A 74 -24.17 21.96 -1.10
N GLU A 75 -25.08 21.48 -0.26
CA GLU A 75 -24.71 20.56 0.81
C GLU A 75 -24.19 19.28 0.13
N HIS A 76 -22.89 19.02 0.19
CA HIS A 76 -22.30 17.69 0.33
C HIS A 76 -20.82 17.84 0.69
N ALA A 77 -20.51 18.66 1.70
CA ALA A 77 -19.32 18.40 2.49
C ALA A 77 -19.73 17.35 3.53
N SER A 78 -19.62 16.07 3.15
CA SER A 78 -19.67 14.99 4.13
C SER A 78 -18.47 15.20 5.05
N ALA A 79 -18.72 15.81 6.21
CA ALA A 79 -17.81 15.74 7.33
C ALA A 79 -17.77 14.25 7.70
N ALA A 80 -16.80 13.54 7.14
CA ALA A 80 -16.53 12.17 7.51
C ALA A 80 -16.32 12.17 9.03
N GLY A 81 -17.27 11.62 9.76
CA GLY A 81 -17.08 11.31 11.17
C GLY A 81 -15.86 10.39 11.33
N PRO A 82 -15.42 10.12 12.57
CA PRO A 82 -14.42 9.10 12.81
C PRO A 82 -14.82 7.84 12.04
N ARG A 83 -14.01 7.45 11.04
CA ARG A 83 -14.28 6.25 10.26
C ARG A 83 -14.34 5.09 11.24
N ALA A 84 -15.55 4.56 11.41
CA ALA A 84 -15.81 3.53 12.42
C ALA A 84 -14.98 2.29 12.10
N ASP A 85 -14.56 1.59 13.14
CA ASP A 85 -13.95 0.27 12.97
C ASP A 85 -14.99 -0.71 12.46
N PHE A 86 -14.54 -1.63 11.61
CA PHE A 86 -15.33 -2.74 11.13
C PHE A 86 -14.47 -3.99 10.99
N ASP A 87 -15.10 -5.15 11.03
CA ASP A 87 -14.49 -6.39 10.57
C ASP A 87 -14.68 -6.54 9.04
N ILE A 88 -13.75 -7.25 8.41
CA ILE A 88 -13.83 -7.63 7.00
C ILE A 88 -14.03 -9.14 6.98
N ARG A 89 -15.23 -9.61 6.60
CA ARG A 89 -15.57 -11.04 6.65
C ARG A 89 -15.49 -11.69 5.29
N SER A 90 -14.88 -12.87 5.23
CA SER A 90 -14.92 -13.73 4.05
C SER A 90 -16.36 -14.17 3.75
N ALA A 91 -16.79 -14.02 2.51
CA ALA A 91 -18.09 -14.54 2.08
C ALA A 91 -18.12 -16.08 1.98
N LEU A 92 -16.96 -16.75 1.91
CA LEU A 92 -16.85 -18.20 1.82
C LEU A 92 -17.26 -18.91 3.12
N HIS A 93 -16.78 -18.42 4.27
CA HIS A 93 -16.93 -19.13 5.56
C HIS A 93 -17.09 -18.19 6.77
N ASP A 94 -17.42 -16.91 6.54
CA ASP A 94 -17.71 -15.89 7.57
C ASP A 94 -16.58 -15.67 8.62
N LYS A 95 -15.35 -16.05 8.29
CA LYS A 95 -14.16 -15.74 9.10
C LYS A 95 -13.70 -14.31 8.82
N CYS A 96 -13.09 -13.69 9.81
CA CYS A 96 -12.59 -12.33 9.77
C CYS A 96 -11.18 -12.28 9.19
N LEU A 97 -10.91 -11.28 8.35
CA LEU A 97 -9.57 -10.89 7.96
C LEU A 97 -8.84 -10.33 9.19
N ALA A 98 -7.68 -10.89 9.50
CA ALA A 98 -6.95 -10.60 10.72
C ALA A 98 -5.46 -10.41 10.44
N THR A 99 -4.79 -9.64 11.30
CA THR A 99 -3.33 -9.62 11.38
C THR A 99 -2.82 -10.62 12.42
N ASN A 100 -1.64 -11.18 12.15
CA ASN A 100 -0.86 -12.03 13.05
C ASN A 100 0.62 -11.74 12.85
N GLY A 101 1.13 -10.75 13.59
CA GLY A 101 2.36 -10.05 13.20
C GLY A 101 2.19 -9.41 11.82
N ASP A 102 3.20 -9.57 10.95
CA ASP A 102 3.15 -9.05 9.58
C ASP A 102 2.22 -9.87 8.66
N ASN A 103 1.79 -11.08 9.07
CA ASN A 103 0.91 -11.91 8.25
C ASN A 103 -0.53 -11.40 8.24
N VAL A 104 -1.20 -11.54 7.10
CA VAL A 104 -2.64 -11.33 6.96
C VAL A 104 -3.31 -12.66 6.61
N GLU A 105 -4.32 -13.02 7.38
CA GLU A 105 -4.94 -14.35 7.38
C GLU A 105 -6.43 -14.28 7.72
N VAL A 106 -7.15 -15.38 7.50
CA VAL A 106 -8.51 -15.54 8.03
C VAL A 106 -8.51 -16.23 9.39
N GLN A 107 -9.31 -15.73 10.31
CA GLN A 107 -9.50 -16.31 11.65
C GLN A 107 -10.98 -16.29 12.03
N THR A 108 -11.39 -17.21 12.91
CA THR A 108 -12.67 -17.10 13.60
C THR A 108 -12.83 -15.71 14.23
N CYS A 109 -13.94 -15.06 13.95
CA CYS A 109 -14.24 -13.72 14.46
C CYS A 109 -14.39 -13.72 15.99
N ARG A 110 -13.59 -12.91 16.66
CA ARG A 110 -13.56 -12.69 18.11
C ARG A 110 -13.74 -11.21 18.48
N GLY A 111 -13.74 -10.30 17.49
CA GLY A 111 -13.87 -8.86 17.71
C GLY A 111 -12.65 -8.22 18.37
N THR A 112 -11.49 -8.88 18.27
CA THR A 112 -10.21 -8.38 18.79
C THR A 112 -9.63 -7.33 17.86
N GLY A 113 -8.77 -6.44 18.38
CA GLY A 113 -8.22 -5.31 17.62
C GLY A 113 -7.49 -5.71 16.33
N ASN A 114 -6.89 -6.91 16.29
CA ASN A 114 -6.21 -7.44 15.09
C ASN A 114 -7.20 -7.86 13.98
N GLN A 115 -8.50 -7.92 14.27
CA GLN A 115 -9.59 -8.24 13.32
C GLN A 115 -10.42 -7.01 12.93
N LEU A 116 -10.12 -5.86 13.54
CA LEU A 116 -10.81 -4.61 13.29
C LEU A 116 -9.96 -3.73 12.38
N TRP A 117 -10.61 -3.14 11.40
CA TRP A 117 -10.01 -2.34 10.35
C TRP A 117 -10.74 -1.01 10.24
N PHE A 118 -10.05 0.00 9.73
CA PHE A 118 -10.66 1.27 9.36
C PHE A 118 -10.00 1.82 8.10
N TRP A 119 -10.78 2.59 7.34
CA TRP A 119 -10.29 3.27 6.14
C TRP A 119 -9.47 4.51 6.51
N GLU A 120 -8.36 4.77 5.83
CA GLU A 120 -7.60 6.03 5.93
C GLU A 120 -7.01 6.40 4.57
N GLY A 121 -7.60 7.36 3.86
CA GLY A 121 -7.06 7.84 2.58
C GLY A 121 -6.85 6.76 1.50
N GLY A 122 -7.78 5.80 1.38
CA GLY A 122 -7.68 4.64 0.49
C GLY A 122 -6.96 3.42 1.06
N LYS A 123 -6.34 3.56 2.24
CA LYS A 123 -5.65 2.46 2.93
C LYS A 123 -6.61 1.78 3.90
N LEU A 124 -6.44 0.47 4.09
CA LEU A 124 -7.05 -0.27 5.18
C LEU A 124 -6.03 -0.41 6.31
N ARG A 125 -6.34 0.15 7.47
CA ARG A 125 -5.47 0.11 8.65
C ARG A 125 -6.04 -0.80 9.70
N ASN A 126 -5.20 -1.66 10.25
CA ASN A 126 -5.55 -2.53 11.35
C ASN A 126 -5.64 -1.74 12.66
N ARG A 127 -6.62 -2.02 13.52
CA ARG A 127 -6.84 -1.26 14.75
C ARG A 127 -5.84 -1.58 15.85
N ALA A 128 -5.32 -2.81 15.94
CA ALA A 128 -4.40 -3.19 17.02
C ALA A 128 -3.04 -2.48 16.90
N GLU A 129 -2.45 -2.50 15.72
CA GLU A 129 -1.06 -2.04 15.49
C GLU A 129 -0.98 -0.79 14.61
N LEU A 130 -2.11 -0.33 14.05
CA LEU A 130 -2.16 0.77 13.09
C LEU A 130 -1.38 0.53 11.79
N HIS A 131 -1.02 -0.73 11.52
CA HIS A 131 -0.39 -1.19 10.29
C HIS A 131 -1.36 -1.14 9.11
N CYS A 132 -0.81 -0.93 7.92
CA CYS A 132 -1.55 -0.91 6.66
C CYS A 132 -1.57 -2.29 6.00
N LEU A 133 -2.72 -2.66 5.43
CA LEU A 133 -2.83 -3.80 4.52
C LEU A 133 -2.04 -3.48 3.24
N ASP A 134 -1.09 -4.34 2.90
CA ASP A 134 -0.08 -4.11 1.87
C ASP A 134 0.08 -5.34 0.99
N VAL A 135 0.20 -5.14 -0.32
CA VAL A 135 0.63 -6.18 -1.26
C VAL A 135 2.14 -6.25 -1.24
N ARG A 136 2.70 -7.38 -0.80
CA ARG A 136 4.15 -7.51 -0.62
C ARG A 136 4.93 -7.17 -1.89
N ASN A 137 5.81 -6.19 -1.77
CA ASN A 137 6.61 -5.61 -2.86
C ASN A 137 5.79 -5.06 -4.06
N GLY A 138 4.46 -4.99 -3.96
CA GLY A 138 3.59 -4.65 -5.08
C GLY A 138 3.61 -5.67 -6.23
N GLU A 139 4.01 -6.91 -5.96
CA GLU A 139 4.15 -7.97 -6.98
C GLU A 139 2.80 -8.60 -7.36
N ILE A 140 2.75 -9.19 -8.55
CA ILE A 140 1.59 -9.99 -9.01
C ILE A 140 1.50 -11.26 -8.15
N ASP A 141 0.28 -11.64 -7.80
CA ASP A 141 -0.04 -12.84 -7.02
C ASP A 141 0.60 -12.88 -5.62
N ALA A 142 1.11 -11.75 -5.15
CA ALA A 142 1.89 -11.68 -3.93
C ALA A 142 1.02 -11.84 -2.67
N PRO A 143 1.59 -12.34 -1.56
CA PRO A 143 0.93 -12.31 -0.27
C PRO A 143 0.54 -10.91 0.15
N ALA A 144 -0.59 -10.80 0.84
CA ALA A 144 -0.91 -9.62 1.61
C ALA A 144 -0.17 -9.66 2.96
N GLN A 145 0.23 -8.50 3.45
CA GLN A 145 0.94 -8.33 4.71
C GLN A 145 0.43 -7.09 5.44
N ALA A 146 0.72 -6.99 6.72
CA ALA A 146 0.48 -5.81 7.53
C ALA A 146 1.82 -5.12 7.81
N VAL A 147 1.96 -3.86 7.41
CA VAL A 147 3.22 -3.11 7.59
C VAL A 147 3.00 -1.80 8.34
N GLY A 148 3.93 -1.44 9.22
CA GLY A 148 3.87 -0.17 9.96
C GLY A 148 4.15 1.08 9.12
N ASP A 149 4.88 0.93 8.01
CA ASP A 149 5.16 2.03 7.09
C ASP A 149 3.96 2.28 6.16
N CYS A 150 2.98 3.01 6.68
CA CYS A 150 1.78 3.41 5.96
C CYS A 150 2.07 4.61 5.02
N HIS A 151 2.09 4.37 3.72
CA HIS A 151 2.36 5.36 2.67
C HIS A 151 1.29 5.35 1.56
N GLY A 152 1.30 6.35 0.67
CA GLY A 152 0.29 6.51 -0.40
C GLY A 152 0.53 5.71 -1.68
N LEU A 153 1.50 4.79 -1.70
CA LEU A 153 1.81 3.98 -2.89
C LEU A 153 0.72 2.93 -3.16
N ALA A 154 0.62 2.53 -4.43
CA ALA A 154 -0.47 1.73 -4.95
C ALA A 154 -0.64 0.34 -4.29
N ASN A 155 0.42 -0.23 -3.72
CA ASN A 155 0.39 -1.51 -3.01
C ASN A 155 -0.32 -1.46 -1.65
N GLN A 156 -0.60 -0.26 -1.12
CA GLN A 156 -1.38 -0.06 0.12
C GLN A 156 -2.75 0.59 -0.13
N GLN A 157 -3.08 0.84 -1.39
CA GLN A 157 -4.36 1.41 -1.78
C GLN A 157 -5.33 0.31 -2.15
N TRP A 158 -6.54 0.39 -1.61
CA TRP A 158 -7.58 -0.61 -1.80
C TRP A 158 -8.88 0.06 -2.21
N LYS A 159 -9.68 -0.66 -2.99
CA LYS A 159 -11.02 -0.22 -3.38
C LYS A 159 -11.98 -1.38 -3.32
N LEU A 160 -13.10 -1.18 -2.63
CA LEU A 160 -14.21 -2.13 -2.64
C LEU A 160 -15.03 -1.92 -3.92
N GLU A 161 -15.08 -2.92 -4.78
CA GLU A 161 -15.89 -2.94 -6.01
C GLU A 161 -16.85 -4.13 -5.97
N GLY A 162 -18.10 -3.88 -5.59
CA GLY A 162 -19.02 -4.97 -5.23
C GLY A 162 -18.49 -5.69 -3.99
N SER A 163 -18.28 -7.01 -4.09
CA SER A 163 -17.68 -7.81 -3.02
C SER A 163 -16.16 -7.98 -3.18
N TRP A 164 -15.56 -7.47 -4.25
CA TRP A 164 -14.12 -7.58 -4.47
C TRP A 164 -13.39 -6.43 -3.79
N LEU A 165 -12.43 -6.76 -2.94
CA LEU A 165 -11.46 -5.80 -2.41
C LEU A 165 -10.23 -5.78 -3.32
N ARG A 166 -10.12 -4.77 -4.19
CA ARG A 166 -9.10 -4.70 -5.23
C ARG A 166 -7.91 -3.86 -4.81
N SER A 167 -6.72 -4.36 -5.10
CA SER A 167 -5.47 -3.62 -4.91
C SER A 167 -5.31 -2.52 -5.95
N GLY A 168 -4.71 -1.40 -5.55
CA GLY A 168 -4.35 -0.29 -6.42
C GLY A 168 -3.16 -0.58 -7.33
N VAL A 169 -2.29 -1.56 -7.01
CA VAL A 169 -1.03 -1.78 -7.76
C VAL A 169 -1.23 -2.47 -9.10
N ASN A 170 -2.07 -3.51 -9.13
CA ASN A 170 -2.25 -4.38 -10.31
C ASN A 170 -3.73 -4.77 -10.53
N ARG A 171 -4.66 -4.16 -9.77
CA ARG A 171 -6.11 -4.39 -9.85
C ARG A 171 -6.57 -5.80 -9.50
N GLN A 172 -5.67 -6.64 -8.98
CA GLN A 172 -5.98 -7.97 -8.46
C GLN A 172 -6.80 -7.88 -7.18
N CYS A 173 -7.53 -8.95 -6.90
CA CYS A 173 -8.46 -9.05 -5.79
C CYS A 173 -7.80 -9.74 -4.59
N LEU A 174 -8.06 -9.21 -3.39
CA LEU A 174 -7.70 -9.87 -2.13
C LEU A 174 -8.37 -11.24 -2.10
N SER A 175 -7.57 -12.29 -1.89
CA SER A 175 -7.96 -13.69 -2.06
C SER A 175 -7.43 -14.51 -0.90
N ILE A 176 -8.24 -15.44 -0.40
CA ILE A 176 -7.74 -16.49 0.47
C ILE A 176 -6.88 -17.44 -0.37
N GLN A 177 -5.71 -17.83 0.16
CA GLN A 177 -4.78 -18.73 -0.51
C GLN A 177 -5.39 -20.12 -0.75
N GLU A 178 -4.73 -20.89 -1.61
CA GLU A 178 -5.12 -22.28 -1.96
C GLU A 178 -6.59 -22.44 -2.37
N ASN A 179 -7.11 -21.50 -3.17
CA ASN A 179 -8.49 -21.48 -3.67
C ASN A 179 -9.55 -21.47 -2.56
N GLY A 180 -9.27 -20.80 -1.44
CA GLY A 180 -10.18 -20.70 -0.32
C GLY A 180 -9.97 -21.77 0.73
N ASP A 181 -8.73 -21.96 1.19
CA ASP A 181 -8.44 -22.82 2.33
C ASP A 181 -9.34 -22.46 3.53
N PRO A 182 -10.17 -23.39 4.03
CA PRO A 182 -11.11 -23.12 5.12
C PRO A 182 -10.44 -23.15 6.51
N SER A 183 -9.16 -23.48 6.59
CA SER A 183 -8.41 -23.61 7.84
C SER A 183 -8.36 -22.28 8.61
N GLU A 184 -8.27 -22.37 9.94
CA GLU A 184 -7.84 -21.21 10.72
C GLU A 184 -6.43 -20.81 10.29
N HIS A 185 -6.17 -19.51 10.23
CA HIS A 185 -4.89 -18.94 9.83
C HIS A 185 -4.52 -19.17 8.35
N ALA A 186 -5.49 -19.51 7.49
CA ALA A 186 -5.27 -19.53 6.05
C ALA A 186 -4.84 -18.14 5.56
N GLY A 187 -3.70 -18.09 4.87
CA GLY A 187 -3.08 -16.85 4.46
C GLY A 187 -3.83 -16.16 3.33
N ILE A 188 -3.47 -14.90 3.09
CA ILE A 188 -4.06 -14.05 2.06
C ILE A 188 -3.03 -13.67 1.00
N ASN A 189 -3.46 -13.62 -0.25
CA ASN A 189 -2.71 -13.04 -1.36
C ASN A 189 -3.62 -12.13 -2.19
N VAL A 190 -3.06 -11.51 -3.21
CA VAL A 190 -3.85 -10.99 -4.34
C VAL A 190 -3.87 -12.01 -5.45
N ARG A 191 -4.95 -12.06 -6.23
CA ARG A 191 -5.07 -12.90 -7.44
C ARG A 191 -5.96 -12.22 -8.48
N ASP A 192 -5.88 -12.68 -9.71
CA ASP A 192 -6.84 -12.28 -10.74
C ASP A 192 -8.28 -12.47 -10.25
N CYS A 193 -9.07 -11.43 -10.46
CA CYS A 193 -10.44 -11.38 -9.96
C CYS A 193 -11.32 -12.37 -10.71
N ALA A 194 -11.95 -13.27 -9.97
CA ALA A 194 -12.90 -14.25 -10.45
C ALA A 194 -14.19 -14.16 -9.61
N ASN A 195 -15.29 -14.70 -10.16
CA ASN A 195 -16.57 -14.79 -9.45
C ASN A 195 -16.57 -16.03 -8.55
N VAL A 196 -15.77 -15.97 -7.48
CA VAL A 196 -15.54 -17.07 -6.53
C VAL A 196 -15.61 -16.55 -5.10
N ALA A 197 -16.20 -17.34 -4.20
CA ALA A 197 -16.52 -16.88 -2.84
C ALA A 197 -15.28 -16.54 -1.99
N TRP A 198 -14.11 -17.13 -2.26
CA TRP A 198 -12.85 -16.85 -1.53
C TRP A 198 -12.17 -15.54 -1.92
N GLN A 199 -12.75 -14.77 -2.86
CA GLN A 199 -12.33 -13.41 -3.21
C GLN A 199 -13.39 -12.37 -2.84
N PHE A 200 -14.45 -12.78 -2.16
CA PHE A 200 -15.56 -11.92 -1.77
C PHE A 200 -15.50 -11.59 -0.28
N TRP A 201 -15.64 -10.30 0.01
CA TRP A 201 -15.52 -9.74 1.33
C TRP A 201 -16.76 -8.93 1.69
N LYS A 202 -17.29 -9.16 2.89
CA LYS A 202 -18.39 -8.39 3.49
C LYS A 202 -17.77 -7.34 4.42
N MET A 203 -18.01 -6.07 4.11
CA MET A 203 -17.58 -4.93 4.91
C MET A 203 -18.44 -3.69 4.55
N PRO A 204 -18.48 -2.65 5.39
CA PRO A 204 -19.16 -1.40 5.05
C PRO A 204 -18.56 -0.77 3.78
N PRO A 205 -19.36 -0.03 2.99
CA PRO A 205 -18.83 0.78 1.89
C PRO A 205 -17.84 1.85 2.40
N GLU A 206 -16.92 2.27 1.52
CA GLU A 206 -15.88 3.30 1.79
C GLU A 206 -16.44 4.68 2.15
#